data_AF-A0A929KAT6-F1
#
_entry.id   AF-A0A929KAT6-F1
#
_cell.length_a   1.000
_cell.length_b   1.000
_cell.length_c   1.000
_cell.angle_alpha   90.00
_cell.angle_beta   90.00
_cell.angle_gamma   90.00
#
_symmetry.space_group_name_H-M   'P 1'
#
loop_
_entity.id
_entity.type
_entity.pdbx_description
1 polymer ?
#
loop_
_entity_poly.entity_id
_entity_poly.type
_entity_poly.pdbx_seq_one_letter_code
_entity_poly.pdbx_strand_id
1 'polypeptide(L)'
;MKSKYYLLVIFFTSISLIYSGCKKNVKNPVDEKVIEIPNQGNQFCASCKKVKSAVELSALSPKPGDTVIMQSGEWSNQKVVFTGTGSMQQPIVLLAEKGGQVNLSGSSSLVIDGSWLVVDGLNFKNGDLSVSKLNIIDFTIASRNCRLTNTSIVDYNPVDQSVDYRWVSLNGKNNRLDHCYIKGKAHAGATVVVWGAKDALSHRIDHNYFGPRPELGSNGGETIRVGTSDYYLTESLVIVEENIFDNCNGETEVISNKMSKNIIRNNLFFESKGTLCLRHGNNTEVYGNYLIGNNIAGVGGIRIVGEGHLVYNNYLQGIASTGQTCAIAMLDGVPNSPASGYFQVKNVKVVGNTVLNCAQAFDVGAGKGGNDRTVPPGNCSIANNVMQLKSGTSLIKFTDTPTGFNYEGNIAYGMDAVNNLPTGFLITNPMLTLNETGTYSTAVGSPVIGAFKGSYAFFQVVDAGANKIDNLHKDLLKANGIGPVWLTGLGASLIIKPL
;
A
#
# COMPACT_ATOMS: atom_id res chain seq x y z
N MET A 1 -90.07 8.40 21.81
CA MET A 1 -90.86 8.12 20.59
C MET A 1 -90.07 8.57 19.37
N LYS A 2 -89.79 7.62 18.44
CA LYS A 2 -89.33 7.77 17.03
C LYS A 2 -88.03 8.57 16.81
N SER A 3 -86.85 7.93 16.78
CA SER A 3 -86.21 7.22 15.65
C SER A 3 -86.04 8.04 14.37
N LYS A 4 -84.78 8.27 13.97
CA LYS A 4 -84.22 7.89 12.65
C LYS A 4 -82.69 8.02 12.66
N TYR A 5 -82.03 6.90 12.36
CA TYR A 5 -80.59 6.79 12.10
C TYR A 5 -80.23 7.44 10.77
N TYR A 6 -79.09 8.12 10.69
CA TYR A 6 -78.35 8.31 9.45
C TYR A 6 -76.86 8.04 9.67
N LEU A 7 -76.39 7.09 8.87
CA LEU A 7 -75.03 6.60 8.72
C LEU A 7 -74.21 7.69 7.99
N LEU A 8 -73.21 8.27 8.64
CA LEU A 8 -72.29 9.22 8.00
C LEU A 8 -71.03 8.47 7.57
N VAL A 9 -70.95 8.16 6.27
CA VAL A 9 -69.76 7.64 5.60
C VAL A 9 -68.84 8.83 5.31
N ILE A 10 -67.70 8.92 5.99
CA ILE A 10 -66.67 9.95 5.72
C ILE A 10 -65.73 9.39 4.64
N PHE A 11 -65.89 9.91 3.42
CA PHE A 11 -64.90 9.77 2.35
C PHE A 11 -63.72 10.70 2.66
N PHE A 12 -62.56 10.14 3.04
CA PHE A 12 -61.29 10.86 3.01
C PHE A 12 -60.74 10.82 1.58
N THR A 13 -60.91 11.91 0.85
CA THR A 13 -60.17 12.17 -0.38
C THR A 13 -58.72 12.50 -0.03
N SER A 14 -57.80 11.62 -0.39
CA SER A 14 -56.36 11.83 -0.34
C SER A 14 -55.92 12.87 -1.37
N ILE A 15 -55.67 14.10 -0.91
CA ILE A 15 -54.94 15.11 -1.69
C ILE A 15 -53.46 14.73 -1.64
N SER A 16 -52.93 14.27 -2.77
CA SER A 16 -51.50 14.04 -2.97
C SER A 16 -50.77 15.38 -3.05
N LEU A 17 -50.27 15.87 -1.92
CA LEU A 17 -49.24 16.91 -1.88
C LEU A 17 -47.90 16.29 -2.28
N ILE A 18 -47.46 16.60 -3.50
CA ILE A 18 -46.11 16.32 -3.97
C ILE A 18 -45.15 17.24 -3.21
N TYR A 19 -44.57 16.73 -2.13
CA TYR A 19 -43.40 17.34 -1.51
C TYR A 19 -42.19 17.12 -2.42
N SER A 20 -41.82 18.18 -3.14
CA SER A 20 -40.50 18.33 -3.77
C SER A 20 -39.44 18.41 -2.67
N GLY A 21 -39.03 17.26 -2.14
CA GLY A 21 -37.87 17.14 -1.27
C GLY A 21 -36.60 17.16 -2.11
N CYS A 22 -35.85 18.27 -2.05
CA CYS A 22 -34.46 18.32 -2.49
C CYS A 22 -33.63 17.31 -1.69
N LYS A 23 -33.44 16.10 -2.24
CA LYS A 23 -32.38 15.18 -1.83
C LYS A 23 -31.04 15.84 -2.18
N LYS A 24 -30.33 16.33 -1.17
CA LYS A 24 -28.88 16.53 -1.27
C LYS A 24 -28.27 15.15 -1.51
N ASN A 25 -27.86 14.90 -2.75
CA ASN A 25 -27.02 13.77 -3.11
C ASN A 25 -25.74 13.84 -2.28
N VAL A 26 -25.67 13.01 -1.25
CA VAL A 26 -24.43 12.67 -0.57
C VAL A 26 -23.60 11.93 -1.61
N LYS A 27 -22.50 12.57 -2.06
CA LYS A 27 -21.51 11.91 -2.90
C LYS A 27 -20.93 10.75 -2.11
N ASN A 28 -21.09 9.54 -2.62
CA ASN A 28 -20.25 8.40 -2.24
C ASN A 28 -18.77 8.81 -2.37
N PRO A 29 -17.86 8.27 -1.54
CA PRO A 29 -16.44 8.41 -1.79
C PRO A 29 -16.19 7.90 -3.21
N VAL A 30 -15.53 8.75 -3.98
CA VAL A 30 -15.20 8.63 -5.40
C VAL A 30 -15.18 7.18 -5.87
N ASP A 31 -16.18 6.78 -6.68
CA ASP A 31 -16.01 5.70 -7.66
C ASP A 31 -14.91 6.17 -8.62
N GLU A 32 -13.67 5.97 -8.20
CA GLU A 32 -12.49 6.29 -8.96
C GLU A 32 -12.47 5.29 -10.10
N LYS A 33 -12.81 5.77 -11.30
CA LYS A 33 -12.70 4.98 -12.53
C LYS A 33 -11.30 4.39 -12.58
N VAL A 34 -11.20 3.10 -12.27
CA VAL A 34 -10.04 2.30 -12.63
C VAL A 34 -9.84 2.57 -14.12
N ILE A 35 -8.69 3.14 -14.46
CA ILE A 35 -8.29 3.27 -15.87
C ILE A 35 -7.96 1.85 -16.32
N GLU A 36 -8.99 1.12 -16.69
CA GLU A 36 -8.86 -0.09 -17.47
C GLU A 36 -8.37 0.34 -18.85
N ILE A 37 -7.10 0.03 -19.14
CA ILE A 37 -6.69 -0.07 -20.54
C ILE A 37 -7.40 -1.33 -21.05
N PRO A 38 -8.29 -1.22 -22.05
CA PRO A 38 -9.11 -2.35 -22.50
C PRO A 38 -8.24 -3.56 -22.80
N ASN A 39 -8.59 -4.69 -22.18
CA ASN A 39 -8.01 -5.99 -22.51
C ASN A 39 -8.60 -6.42 -23.85
N GLN A 40 -7.91 -6.12 -24.96
CA GLN A 40 -8.39 -6.44 -26.31
C GLN A 40 -7.17 -6.80 -27.18
N GLY A 41 -7.09 -8.07 -27.58
CA GLY A 41 -6.12 -8.55 -28.54
C GLY A 41 -6.18 -7.80 -29.86
N ASN A 42 -5.00 -7.55 -30.45
CA ASN A 42 -4.78 -7.12 -31.83
C ASN A 42 -5.64 -5.94 -32.35
N GLN A 43 -5.28 -4.70 -31.99
CA GLN A 43 -5.10 -3.54 -32.90
C GLN A 43 -5.12 -2.23 -32.10
N PHE A 44 -4.00 -1.88 -31.45
CA PHE A 44 -3.73 -0.50 -31.01
C PHE A 44 -2.77 0.24 -31.94
N CYS A 45 -2.36 -0.39 -33.04
CA CYS A 45 -1.24 0.10 -33.80
C CYS A 45 -1.71 0.95 -34.98
N ALA A 46 -1.72 2.28 -34.83
CA ALA A 46 -1.86 3.18 -35.97
C ALA A 46 -0.69 2.99 -36.96
N SER A 47 0.52 2.83 -36.42
CA SER A 47 1.71 2.39 -37.15
C SER A 47 2.63 1.58 -36.23
N CYS A 48 3.12 0.44 -36.72
CA CYS A 48 4.00 -0.47 -35.99
C CYS A 48 5.40 -0.40 -36.56
N LYS A 49 6.38 -0.04 -35.72
CA LYS A 49 7.80 0.02 -36.12
C LYS A 49 8.61 -0.88 -35.22
N LYS A 50 9.34 -1.82 -35.81
CA LYS A 50 10.26 -2.69 -35.08
C LYS A 50 11.63 -2.02 -34.97
N VAL A 51 12.24 -2.07 -33.79
CA VAL A 51 13.60 -1.57 -33.52
C VAL A 51 14.45 -2.64 -32.87
N LYS A 52 15.76 -2.57 -33.07
CA LYS A 52 16.76 -3.54 -32.59
C LYS A 52 17.80 -2.95 -31.65
N SER A 53 17.80 -1.63 -31.47
CA SER A 53 18.72 -0.91 -30.58
C SER A 53 18.11 0.38 -30.04
N ALA A 54 18.71 0.94 -28.98
CA ALA A 54 18.28 2.23 -28.46
C ALA A 54 18.53 3.37 -29.46
N VAL A 55 19.54 3.23 -30.33
CA VAL A 55 19.84 4.19 -31.42
C VAL A 55 18.72 4.20 -32.47
N GLU A 56 18.21 3.03 -32.83
CA GLU A 56 17.06 2.96 -33.75
C GLU A 56 15.80 3.57 -33.12
N LEU A 57 15.55 3.34 -31.83
CA LEU A 57 14.43 3.97 -31.12
C LEU A 57 14.55 5.49 -31.11
N SER A 58 15.73 6.04 -30.80
CA SER A 58 15.94 7.49 -30.71
C SER A 58 15.87 8.21 -32.06
N ALA A 59 16.04 7.49 -33.17
CA ALA A 59 15.85 8.00 -34.51
C ALA A 59 14.35 8.09 -34.92
N LEU A 60 13.44 7.53 -34.12
CA LEU A 60 12.01 7.61 -34.39
C LEU A 60 11.37 8.90 -33.84
N SER A 61 10.23 9.26 -34.39
CA SER A 61 9.36 10.31 -33.87
C SER A 61 7.91 9.82 -33.83
N PRO A 62 7.61 8.85 -32.95
CA PRO A 62 6.29 8.22 -32.91
C PRO A 62 5.19 9.24 -32.60
N LYS A 63 4.01 9.00 -33.16
CA LYS A 63 2.80 9.82 -32.99
C LYS A 63 1.80 9.12 -32.07
N PRO A 64 0.81 9.84 -31.50
CA PRO A 64 -0.27 9.22 -30.72
C PRO A 64 -0.85 7.98 -31.42
N GLY A 65 -0.89 6.84 -30.73
CA GLY A 65 -1.39 5.55 -31.25
C GLY A 65 -0.33 4.70 -31.96
N ASP A 66 0.92 5.16 -32.08
CA ASP A 66 2.00 4.33 -32.61
C ASP A 66 2.47 3.30 -31.58
N THR A 67 2.90 2.14 -32.08
CA THR A 67 3.62 1.14 -31.30
C THR A 67 5.03 0.95 -31.86
N VAL A 68 6.02 1.11 -30.99
CA VAL A 68 7.41 0.74 -31.27
C VAL A 68 7.67 -0.62 -30.62
N ILE A 69 7.95 -1.63 -31.46
CA ILE A 69 8.19 -3.00 -31.03
C ILE A 69 9.69 -3.23 -30.87
N MET A 70 10.14 -3.50 -29.65
CA MET A 70 11.53 -3.85 -29.36
C MET A 70 11.75 -5.33 -29.71
N GLN A 71 12.70 -5.61 -30.62
CA GLN A 71 13.06 -6.96 -31.02
C GLN A 71 13.50 -7.80 -29.80
N SER A 72 12.98 -9.04 -29.71
CA SER A 72 13.43 -10.00 -28.69
C SER A 72 14.92 -10.31 -28.87
N GLY A 73 15.65 -10.37 -27.77
CA GLY A 73 17.09 -10.61 -27.74
C GLY A 73 17.79 -9.84 -26.62
N GLU A 74 19.12 -9.83 -26.68
CA GLU A 74 19.97 -9.08 -25.75
C GLU A 74 20.11 -7.62 -26.17
N TRP A 75 19.88 -6.72 -25.21
CA TRP A 75 20.03 -5.27 -25.31
C TRP A 75 21.09 -4.83 -24.28
N SER A 76 22.34 -5.18 -24.55
CA SER A 76 23.45 -4.93 -23.63
C SER A 76 23.96 -3.49 -23.71
N ASN A 77 24.14 -2.86 -22.55
CA ASN A 77 24.66 -1.49 -22.41
C ASN A 77 23.87 -0.44 -23.22
N GLN A 78 22.56 -0.61 -23.33
CA GLN A 78 21.66 0.27 -24.06
C GLN A 78 21.01 1.29 -23.13
N LYS A 79 21.19 2.58 -23.43
CA LYS A 79 20.44 3.67 -22.80
C LYS A 79 19.19 3.95 -23.60
N VAL A 80 18.08 3.33 -23.22
CA VAL A 80 16.80 3.47 -23.90
C VAL A 80 16.14 4.77 -23.45
N VAL A 81 15.92 5.71 -24.37
CA VAL A 81 15.18 6.95 -24.09
C VAL A 81 13.88 6.88 -24.87
N PHE A 82 12.77 6.70 -24.16
CA PHE A 82 11.43 6.68 -24.72
C PHE A 82 10.75 8.02 -24.48
N THR A 83 10.65 8.81 -25.55
CA THR A 83 10.05 10.14 -25.50
C THR A 83 8.90 10.29 -26.48
N GLY A 84 7.91 11.09 -26.12
CA GLY A 84 6.78 11.39 -26.99
C GLY A 84 5.60 12.03 -26.26
N THR A 85 4.58 12.36 -27.01
CA THR A 85 3.32 12.92 -26.50
C THR A 85 2.17 12.17 -27.16
N GLY A 86 1.61 11.20 -26.43
CA GLY A 86 0.38 10.51 -26.80
C GLY A 86 -0.86 11.25 -26.30
N SER A 87 -1.99 10.54 -26.29
CA SER A 87 -3.23 11.00 -25.64
C SER A 87 -3.86 9.86 -24.84
N MET A 88 -4.87 10.19 -24.03
CA MET A 88 -5.62 9.18 -23.27
C MET A 88 -6.22 8.08 -24.15
N GLN A 89 -6.72 8.44 -25.34
CA GLN A 89 -7.32 7.51 -26.29
C GLN A 89 -6.29 6.83 -27.19
N GLN A 90 -5.14 7.47 -27.39
CA GLN A 90 -4.09 7.01 -28.31
C GLN A 90 -2.71 7.19 -27.66
N PRO A 91 -2.37 6.37 -26.66
CA PRO A 91 -1.04 6.38 -26.07
C PRO A 91 0.02 5.96 -27.10
N ILE A 92 1.28 6.33 -26.87
CA ILE A 92 2.41 5.78 -27.61
C ILE A 92 2.94 4.59 -26.81
N VAL A 93 3.14 3.45 -27.46
CA VAL A 93 3.50 2.20 -26.79
C VAL A 93 4.91 1.77 -27.20
N LEU A 94 5.77 1.51 -26.22
CA LEU A 94 7.02 0.77 -26.38
C LEU A 94 6.79 -0.66 -25.89
N LEU A 95 6.75 -1.62 -26.81
CA LEU A 95 6.31 -2.98 -26.56
C LEU A 95 7.46 -3.97 -26.81
N ALA A 96 7.73 -4.88 -25.87
CA ALA A 96 8.58 -6.02 -26.16
C ALA A 96 7.92 -6.94 -27.19
N GLU A 97 8.66 -7.37 -28.22
CA GLU A 97 8.15 -8.32 -29.23
C GLU A 97 7.57 -9.59 -28.60
N LYS A 98 8.19 -10.05 -27.51
CA LYS A 98 7.67 -11.09 -26.62
C LYS A 98 7.99 -10.68 -25.19
N GLY A 99 6.97 -10.68 -24.33
CA GLY A 99 7.11 -10.33 -22.92
C GLY A 99 8.24 -11.13 -22.25
N GLY A 100 9.13 -10.43 -21.54
CA GLY A 100 10.27 -11.03 -20.85
C GLY A 100 11.46 -11.40 -21.76
N GLN A 101 11.37 -11.22 -23.08
CA GLN A 101 12.42 -11.61 -24.03
C GLN A 101 13.21 -10.43 -24.62
N VAL A 102 12.98 -9.20 -24.15
CA VAL A 102 13.86 -8.06 -24.39
C VAL A 102 14.74 -7.90 -23.15
N ASN A 103 15.93 -8.48 -23.20
CA ASN A 103 16.83 -8.57 -22.04
C ASN A 103 17.79 -7.37 -22.02
N LEU A 104 17.51 -6.39 -21.16
CA LEU A 104 18.39 -5.25 -20.93
C LEU A 104 19.49 -5.64 -19.92
N SER A 105 20.70 -5.88 -20.40
CA SER A 105 21.85 -6.36 -19.62
C SER A 105 23.01 -5.35 -19.56
N GLY A 106 24.00 -5.58 -18.69
CA GLY A 106 25.13 -4.66 -18.51
C GLY A 106 24.71 -3.33 -17.85
N SER A 107 25.05 -2.20 -18.47
CA SER A 107 24.74 -0.84 -17.98
C SER A 107 23.46 -0.25 -18.58
N SER A 108 22.51 -1.11 -18.96
CA SER A 108 21.28 -0.69 -19.63
C SER A 108 20.33 0.06 -18.69
N SER A 109 19.58 1.00 -19.26
CA SER A 109 18.62 1.83 -18.52
C SER A 109 17.47 2.27 -19.43
N LEU A 110 16.38 2.72 -18.82
CA LEU A 110 15.20 3.26 -19.49
C LEU A 110 14.84 4.64 -18.92
N VAL A 111 14.66 5.61 -19.80
CA VAL A 111 14.08 6.92 -19.48
C VAL A 111 12.72 7.04 -20.16
N ILE A 112 11.68 7.40 -19.41
CA ILE A 112 10.32 7.65 -19.89
C ILE A 112 10.04 9.15 -19.77
N ASP A 113 9.95 9.84 -20.90
CA ASP A 113 9.94 11.31 -20.95
C ASP A 113 8.84 11.88 -21.87
N GLY A 114 7.78 12.44 -21.28
CA GLY A 114 6.66 13.02 -22.03
C GLY A 114 5.30 12.64 -21.45
N SER A 115 4.30 12.37 -22.29
CA SER A 115 2.96 12.07 -21.77
C SER A 115 2.23 10.96 -22.51
N TRP A 116 1.38 10.22 -21.80
CA TRP A 116 0.61 9.09 -22.31
C TRP A 116 1.49 8.07 -23.03
N LEU A 117 2.60 7.71 -22.38
CA LEU A 117 3.56 6.71 -22.83
C LEU A 117 3.34 5.41 -22.06
N VAL A 118 3.33 4.28 -22.76
CA VAL A 118 3.22 2.94 -22.14
C VAL A 118 4.45 2.13 -22.50
N VAL A 119 5.10 1.55 -21.49
CA VAL A 119 6.18 0.58 -21.67
C VAL A 119 5.69 -0.77 -21.15
N ASP A 120 5.77 -1.80 -21.98
CA ASP A 120 5.22 -3.13 -21.70
C ASP A 120 6.20 -4.22 -22.14
N GLY A 121 6.58 -5.11 -21.22
CA GLY A 121 7.19 -6.37 -21.59
C GLY A 121 8.71 -6.52 -21.36
N LEU A 122 9.37 -5.55 -20.71
CA LEU A 122 10.83 -5.53 -20.62
C LEU A 122 11.40 -6.43 -19.51
N ASN A 123 12.67 -6.81 -19.64
CA ASN A 123 13.37 -7.63 -18.64
C ASN A 123 14.79 -7.10 -18.39
N PHE A 124 15.04 -6.56 -17.19
CA PHE A 124 16.36 -6.14 -16.73
C PHE A 124 16.98 -7.25 -15.87
N LYS A 125 18.10 -7.80 -16.32
CA LYS A 125 18.87 -8.83 -15.62
C LYS A 125 20.33 -8.82 -16.09
N ASN A 126 21.22 -9.47 -15.35
CA ASN A 126 22.64 -9.60 -15.72
C ASN A 126 23.30 -8.23 -15.98
N GLY A 127 23.11 -7.28 -15.07
CA GLY A 127 23.66 -5.94 -15.22
C GLY A 127 23.70 -5.14 -13.93
N ASP A 128 24.29 -3.96 -14.02
CA ASP A 128 24.39 -2.96 -12.96
C ASP A 128 24.78 -1.60 -13.57
N LEU A 129 24.53 -0.50 -12.85
CA LEU A 129 24.94 0.84 -13.32
C LEU A 129 26.32 1.29 -12.82
N SER A 130 26.94 0.56 -11.88
CA SER A 130 28.23 0.84 -11.21
C SER A 130 28.41 2.23 -10.59
N VAL A 131 27.47 3.16 -10.77
CA VAL A 131 27.57 4.58 -10.41
C VAL A 131 26.36 5.00 -9.58
N SER A 132 26.63 5.65 -8.45
CA SER A 132 25.60 6.17 -7.56
C SER A 132 24.77 7.29 -8.22
N LYS A 133 23.58 7.53 -7.67
CA LYS A 133 22.59 8.55 -8.08
C LYS A 133 21.96 8.33 -9.45
N LEU A 134 22.11 7.14 -10.03
CA LEU A 134 21.41 6.74 -11.24
C LEU A 134 20.11 5.98 -10.93
N ASN A 135 19.38 5.64 -12.01
CA ASN A 135 18.16 4.86 -11.98
C ASN A 135 18.18 3.82 -13.11
N ILE A 136 17.73 2.59 -12.86
CA ILE A 136 17.48 1.63 -13.95
C ILE A 136 16.35 2.13 -14.84
N ILE A 137 15.26 2.58 -14.22
CA ILE A 137 14.11 3.17 -14.89
C ILE A 137 13.83 4.55 -14.28
N ASP A 138 13.80 5.58 -15.12
CA ASP A 138 13.51 6.96 -14.72
C ASP A 138 12.27 7.48 -15.47
N PHE A 139 11.19 7.72 -14.73
CA PHE A 139 10.13 8.60 -15.20
C PHE A 139 10.58 10.03 -14.92
N THR A 140 10.81 10.83 -15.97
CA THR A 140 11.37 12.18 -15.82
C THR A 140 10.37 13.14 -15.15
N ILE A 141 10.82 14.33 -14.77
CA ILE A 141 9.94 15.39 -14.27
C ILE A 141 8.86 15.82 -15.28
N ALA A 142 9.05 15.55 -16.57
CA ALA A 142 8.08 15.83 -17.62
C ALA A 142 7.08 14.68 -17.87
N SER A 143 7.32 13.49 -17.29
CA SER A 143 6.42 12.33 -17.41
C SER A 143 5.01 12.60 -16.86
N ARG A 144 3.98 12.44 -17.68
CA ARG A 144 2.56 12.64 -17.29
C ARG A 144 1.67 11.52 -17.83
N ASN A 145 0.94 10.84 -16.96
CA ASN A 145 0.06 9.73 -17.36
C ASN A 145 0.82 8.62 -18.11
N CYS A 146 2.07 8.36 -17.74
CA CYS A 146 2.86 7.29 -18.32
C CYS A 146 2.71 6.00 -17.50
N ARG A 147 2.87 4.84 -18.14
CA ARG A 147 2.70 3.52 -17.51
C ARG A 147 3.90 2.64 -17.80
N LEU A 148 4.48 2.03 -16.76
CA LEU A 148 5.36 0.88 -16.89
C LEU A 148 4.57 -0.34 -16.40
N THR A 149 4.40 -1.32 -17.29
CA THR A 149 3.67 -2.54 -16.98
C THR A 149 4.39 -3.78 -17.47
N ASN A 150 4.01 -4.95 -16.93
CA ASN A 150 4.61 -6.25 -17.19
C ASN A 150 6.11 -6.12 -17.43
N THR A 151 6.89 -5.80 -16.40
CA THR A 151 8.33 -5.59 -16.56
C THR A 151 9.04 -6.23 -15.38
N SER A 152 10.17 -6.88 -15.62
CA SER A 152 10.99 -7.47 -14.55
C SER A 152 12.31 -6.75 -14.37
N ILE A 153 12.73 -6.60 -13.10
CA ILE A 153 14.09 -6.20 -12.71
C ILE A 153 14.59 -7.24 -11.70
N VAL A 154 15.64 -7.96 -12.06
CA VAL A 154 16.14 -9.11 -11.30
C VAL A 154 17.64 -9.00 -11.11
N ASP A 155 18.07 -8.98 -9.85
CA ASP A 155 19.47 -9.08 -9.43
C ASP A 155 20.40 -8.06 -10.14
N TYR A 156 19.87 -6.87 -10.45
CA TYR A 156 20.60 -5.80 -11.13
C TYR A 156 21.44 -5.02 -10.11
N ASN A 157 22.57 -5.61 -9.70
CA ASN A 157 23.33 -5.19 -8.53
C ASN A 157 24.81 -4.94 -8.89
N PRO A 158 25.40 -3.82 -8.43
CA PRO A 158 26.85 -3.62 -8.52
C PRO A 158 27.57 -4.55 -7.54
N VAL A 159 28.87 -4.76 -7.76
CA VAL A 159 29.72 -5.52 -6.82
C VAL A 159 29.83 -4.81 -5.46
N ASP A 160 30.01 -3.48 -5.48
CA ASP A 160 30.05 -2.66 -4.28
C ASP A 160 28.64 -2.30 -3.82
N GLN A 161 28.20 -2.88 -2.71
CA GLN A 161 26.88 -2.68 -2.14
C GLN A 161 26.64 -1.25 -1.61
N SER A 162 27.69 -0.44 -1.43
CA SER A 162 27.57 0.96 -1.02
C SER A 162 27.13 1.90 -2.15
N VAL A 163 27.22 1.44 -3.40
CA VAL A 163 26.76 2.21 -4.57
C VAL A 163 25.26 2.45 -4.47
N ASP A 164 24.87 3.73 -4.39
CA ASP A 164 23.50 4.15 -4.12
C ASP A 164 22.77 4.53 -5.41
N TYR A 165 22.07 3.59 -6.03
CA TYR A 165 21.15 3.86 -7.15
C TYR A 165 19.80 3.20 -6.95
N ARG A 166 18.78 3.70 -7.67
CA ARG A 166 17.39 3.23 -7.54
C ARG A 166 17.06 2.34 -8.73
N TRP A 167 16.12 1.42 -8.56
CA TRP A 167 15.65 0.61 -9.68
C TRP A 167 14.55 1.34 -10.45
N VAL A 168 13.58 1.95 -9.75
CA VAL A 168 12.55 2.77 -10.40
C VAL A 168 12.42 4.12 -9.70
N SER A 169 12.51 5.20 -10.46
CA SER A 169 12.23 6.55 -9.99
C SER A 169 10.99 7.10 -10.69
N LEU A 170 9.98 7.45 -9.90
CA LEU A 170 8.76 8.12 -10.32
C LEU A 170 8.88 9.60 -10.00
N ASN A 171 9.14 10.42 -11.03
CA ASN A 171 8.89 11.85 -10.98
C ASN A 171 7.59 12.17 -11.74
N GLY A 172 7.32 13.46 -11.95
CA GLY A 172 6.21 13.90 -12.78
C GLY A 172 4.85 13.75 -12.10
N LYS A 173 3.79 13.41 -12.84
CA LYS A 173 2.42 13.27 -12.29
C LYS A 173 1.62 12.16 -12.98
N ASN A 174 0.70 11.53 -12.26
CA ASN A 174 -0.27 10.56 -12.76
C ASN A 174 0.34 9.31 -13.42
N ASN A 175 1.62 9.02 -13.17
CA ASN A 175 2.25 7.80 -13.68
C ASN A 175 1.79 6.54 -12.93
N ARG A 176 1.86 5.39 -13.61
CA ARG A 176 1.49 4.07 -13.08
C ARG A 176 2.65 3.08 -13.22
N LEU A 177 2.94 2.37 -12.13
CA LEU A 177 3.84 1.22 -12.08
C LEU A 177 3.01 0.00 -11.71
N ASP A 178 2.82 -0.94 -12.63
CA ASP A 178 1.94 -2.08 -12.35
C ASP A 178 2.35 -3.41 -12.98
N HIS A 179 1.91 -4.52 -12.39
CA HIS A 179 2.23 -5.87 -12.89
C HIS A 179 3.74 -6.09 -13.11
N CYS A 180 4.61 -5.45 -12.33
CA CYS A 180 6.05 -5.66 -12.41
C CYS A 180 6.53 -6.74 -11.43
N TYR A 181 7.65 -7.37 -11.76
CA TYR A 181 8.35 -8.33 -10.89
C TYR A 181 9.74 -7.79 -10.55
N ILE A 182 9.92 -7.37 -9.31
CA ILE A 182 11.11 -6.62 -8.90
C ILE A 182 11.72 -7.35 -7.70
N LYS A 183 12.89 -7.97 -7.85
CA LYS A 183 13.52 -8.74 -6.77
C LYS A 183 15.04 -8.63 -6.74
N GLY A 184 15.60 -8.84 -5.56
CA GLY A 184 17.02 -9.14 -5.39
C GLY A 184 17.92 -7.92 -5.25
N LYS A 185 17.37 -6.73 -4.99
CA LYS A 185 18.20 -5.52 -4.82
C LYS A 185 19.07 -5.62 -3.57
N ALA A 186 20.38 -5.74 -3.75
CA ALA A 186 21.35 -6.04 -2.70
C ALA A 186 22.36 -4.90 -2.44
N HIS A 187 22.05 -3.68 -2.86
CA HIS A 187 22.89 -2.50 -2.68
C HIS A 187 22.07 -1.30 -2.20
N ALA A 188 22.76 -0.24 -1.76
CA ALA A 188 22.18 0.97 -1.21
C ALA A 188 21.17 1.66 -2.14
N GLY A 189 20.20 2.34 -1.54
CA GLY A 189 19.14 3.06 -2.22
C GLY A 189 17.83 2.29 -2.24
N ALA A 190 16.73 3.02 -2.13
CA ALA A 190 15.41 2.40 -2.21
C ALA A 190 15.17 1.70 -3.56
N THR A 191 14.34 0.65 -3.59
CA THR A 191 14.03 -0.07 -4.84
C THR A 191 13.21 0.82 -5.76
N VAL A 192 12.10 1.35 -5.24
CA VAL A 192 11.23 2.31 -5.92
C VAL A 192 11.17 3.61 -5.12
N VAL A 193 11.36 4.74 -5.80
CA VAL A 193 11.21 6.06 -5.19
C VAL A 193 10.18 6.86 -5.96
N VAL A 194 9.18 7.39 -5.24
CA VAL A 194 8.40 8.54 -5.70
C VAL A 194 9.10 9.79 -5.21
N TRP A 195 9.60 10.61 -6.14
CA TRP A 195 10.27 11.85 -5.79
C TRP A 195 9.25 12.94 -5.48
N GLY A 196 9.47 13.64 -4.36
CA GLY A 196 8.56 14.69 -3.91
C GLY A 196 8.60 15.93 -4.80
N ALA A 197 7.46 16.59 -4.94
CA ALA A 197 7.32 17.91 -5.53
C ALA A 197 6.43 18.77 -4.62
N LYS A 198 6.26 20.06 -4.94
CA LYS A 198 5.36 20.98 -4.21
C LYS A 198 3.89 20.89 -4.65
N ASP A 199 3.58 19.99 -5.56
CA ASP A 199 2.23 19.74 -6.08
C ASP A 199 1.82 18.28 -5.84
N ALA A 200 0.53 17.99 -5.99
CA ALA A 200 0.03 16.61 -6.07
C ALA A 200 0.71 15.83 -7.20
N LEU A 201 1.05 14.57 -6.90
CA LEU A 201 1.75 13.64 -7.80
C LEU A 201 0.79 12.61 -8.38
N SER A 202 -0.13 12.09 -7.58
CA SER A 202 -1.20 11.17 -8.01
C SER A 202 -0.69 9.93 -8.77
N HIS A 203 0.48 9.41 -8.37
CA HIS A 203 0.99 8.15 -8.90
C HIS A 203 0.23 6.95 -8.34
N ARG A 204 0.18 5.87 -9.13
CA ARG A 204 -0.41 4.59 -8.72
C ARG A 204 0.64 3.48 -8.86
N ILE A 205 0.84 2.71 -7.79
CA ILE A 205 1.73 1.56 -7.75
C ILE A 205 0.89 0.35 -7.38
N ASP A 206 0.59 -0.52 -8.36
CA ASP A 206 -0.39 -1.59 -8.16
C ASP A 206 -0.07 -2.94 -8.82
N HIS A 207 -0.52 -4.06 -8.24
CA HIS A 207 -0.33 -5.40 -8.81
C HIS A 207 1.13 -5.83 -8.99
N ASN A 208 2.08 -5.21 -8.29
CA ASN A 208 3.49 -5.56 -8.41
C ASN A 208 3.86 -6.67 -7.43
N TYR A 209 4.80 -7.53 -7.86
CA TYR A 209 5.48 -8.47 -6.99
C TYR A 209 6.86 -7.91 -6.62
N PHE A 210 6.99 -7.37 -5.42
CA PHE A 210 8.27 -7.05 -4.81
C PHE A 210 8.79 -8.29 -4.11
N GLY A 211 9.70 -9.00 -4.78
CA GLY A 211 10.29 -10.23 -4.27
C GLY A 211 11.42 -9.98 -3.26
N PRO A 212 12.11 -11.07 -2.84
CA PRO A 212 13.09 -11.01 -1.77
C PRO A 212 14.12 -9.90 -1.96
N ARG A 213 14.28 -9.09 -0.92
CA ARG A 213 15.33 -8.07 -0.80
C ARG A 213 16.20 -8.42 0.41
N PRO A 214 17.50 -8.74 0.25
CA PRO A 214 18.34 -9.08 1.39
C PRO A 214 18.53 -7.86 2.32
N GLU A 215 18.86 -8.15 3.59
CA GLU A 215 19.20 -7.11 4.56
C GLU A 215 20.40 -6.30 4.07
N LEU A 216 20.25 -4.97 4.04
CA LEU A 216 21.32 -4.06 3.67
C LEU A 216 22.32 -3.84 4.82
N GLY A 217 21.88 -4.06 6.06
CA GLY A 217 22.68 -3.79 7.27
C GLY A 217 22.86 -2.29 7.59
N SER A 218 22.19 -1.40 6.85
CA SER A 218 22.24 0.05 7.04
C SER A 218 20.95 0.72 6.56
N ASN A 219 20.82 2.04 6.80
CA ASN A 219 19.69 2.84 6.33
C ASN A 219 19.72 3.01 4.79
N GLY A 220 18.55 3.19 4.16
CA GLY A 220 18.45 3.36 2.71
C GLY A 220 18.12 2.06 1.96
N GLY A 221 17.54 1.10 2.69
CA GLY A 221 17.14 -0.21 2.20
C GLY A 221 15.66 -0.31 1.80
N GLU A 222 14.94 0.81 1.66
CA GLU A 222 13.48 0.80 1.56
C GLU A 222 12.99 0.16 0.26
N THR A 223 11.96 -0.69 0.30
CA THR A 223 11.40 -1.23 -0.95
C THR A 223 10.67 -0.13 -1.71
N ILE A 224 9.80 0.62 -1.04
CA ILE A 224 9.17 1.83 -1.60
C ILE A 224 9.44 3.01 -0.67
N ARG A 225 9.84 4.14 -1.25
CA ARG A 225 9.85 5.43 -0.56
C ARG A 225 8.98 6.45 -1.29
N VAL A 226 8.03 7.04 -0.57
CA VAL A 226 7.15 8.10 -1.11
C VAL A 226 7.58 9.46 -0.57
N GLY A 227 8.39 10.16 -1.35
CA GLY A 227 8.94 11.49 -1.04
C GLY A 227 10.15 11.50 -0.11
N THR A 228 10.43 12.68 0.42
CA THR A 228 11.50 12.96 1.39
C THR A 228 10.97 13.91 2.47
N SER A 229 11.76 14.13 3.52
CA SER A 229 11.44 15.12 4.55
C SER A 229 11.19 16.53 4.01
N ASP A 230 11.77 16.89 2.86
CA ASP A 230 11.64 18.24 2.29
C ASP A 230 10.21 18.55 1.81
N TYR A 231 9.42 17.50 1.52
CA TYR A 231 8.09 17.62 0.93
C TYR A 231 6.98 17.05 1.82
N TYR A 232 7.26 16.79 3.09
CA TYR A 232 6.38 16.01 3.97
C TYR A 232 4.94 16.51 4.08
N LEU A 233 4.72 17.84 4.09
CA LEU A 233 3.39 18.44 4.14
C LEU A 233 2.67 18.48 2.79
N THR A 234 3.35 18.19 1.69
CA THR A 234 2.70 18.19 0.38
C THR A 234 1.77 17.00 0.29
N GLU A 235 0.54 17.28 -0.15
CA GLU A 235 -0.48 16.28 -0.42
C GLU A 235 -0.16 15.59 -1.75
N SER A 236 0.58 14.47 -1.70
CA SER A 236 1.04 13.78 -2.91
C SER A 236 -0.04 12.95 -3.58
N LEU A 237 -1.05 12.48 -2.83
CA LEU A 237 -2.17 11.67 -3.35
C LEU A 237 -1.72 10.38 -4.07
N VAL A 238 -0.59 9.82 -3.66
CA VAL A 238 -0.06 8.56 -4.22
C VAL A 238 -0.84 7.39 -3.65
N ILE A 239 -1.16 6.43 -4.52
CA ILE A 239 -1.84 5.18 -4.18
C ILE A 239 -0.84 4.03 -4.33
N VAL A 240 -0.67 3.24 -3.26
CA VAL A 240 0.08 1.98 -3.26
C VAL A 240 -0.89 0.87 -2.89
N GLU A 241 -1.28 0.05 -3.85
CA GLU A 241 -2.34 -0.94 -3.62
C GLU A 241 -2.14 -2.28 -4.31
N GLU A 242 -2.66 -3.35 -3.73
CA GLU A 242 -2.71 -4.67 -4.40
C GLU A 242 -1.32 -5.17 -4.80
N ASN A 243 -0.28 -4.82 -4.04
CA ASN A 243 1.09 -5.31 -4.24
C ASN A 243 1.42 -6.43 -3.24
N ILE A 244 2.38 -7.27 -3.62
CA ILE A 244 3.00 -8.26 -2.72
C ILE A 244 4.41 -7.79 -2.37
N PHE A 245 4.72 -7.78 -1.08
CA PHE A 245 6.04 -7.59 -0.49
C PHE A 245 6.48 -8.91 0.15
N ASP A 246 7.25 -9.69 -0.60
CA ASP A 246 7.73 -11.02 -0.23
C ASP A 246 9.19 -10.93 0.23
N ASN A 247 9.44 -11.20 1.52
CA ASN A 247 10.76 -11.12 2.15
C ASN A 247 11.55 -9.84 1.78
N CYS A 248 10.87 -8.69 1.80
CA CYS A 248 11.45 -7.38 1.53
C CYS A 248 12.26 -6.88 2.73
N ASN A 249 13.41 -7.49 3.00
CA ASN A 249 14.15 -7.37 4.26
C ASN A 249 15.22 -6.27 4.26
N GLY A 250 15.17 -5.33 3.29
CA GLY A 250 16.25 -4.36 3.08
C GLY A 250 16.62 -3.55 4.32
N GLU A 251 15.62 -3.10 5.09
CA GLU A 251 15.80 -2.36 6.33
C GLU A 251 14.50 -2.31 7.17
N THR A 252 14.41 -1.41 8.16
CA THR A 252 13.24 -1.28 9.06
C THR A 252 11.98 -0.75 8.36
N GLU A 253 12.10 -0.09 7.20
CA GLU A 253 11.00 0.49 6.43
C GLU A 253 10.84 -0.27 5.10
N VAL A 254 9.89 -1.21 5.02
CA VAL A 254 9.52 -1.85 3.74
C VAL A 254 8.91 -0.79 2.82
N ILE A 255 7.90 -0.08 3.35
CA ILE A 255 7.39 1.16 2.78
C ILE A 255 7.76 2.29 3.73
N SER A 256 8.33 3.35 3.19
CA SER A 256 8.57 4.61 3.89
C SER A 256 7.75 5.73 3.26
N ASN A 257 6.58 6.00 3.86
CA ASN A 257 5.72 7.11 3.46
C ASN A 257 6.24 8.40 4.09
N LYS A 258 6.65 9.35 3.26
CA LYS A 258 7.25 10.63 3.69
C LYS A 258 6.50 11.85 3.15
N MET A 259 5.23 11.70 2.75
CA MET A 259 4.36 12.75 2.24
C MET A 259 2.90 12.54 2.68
N SER A 260 2.05 13.55 2.49
CA SER A 260 0.70 13.59 3.05
C SER A 260 -0.39 13.06 2.10
N LYS A 261 -1.51 12.62 2.68
CA LYS A 261 -2.73 12.18 1.97
C LYS A 261 -2.51 11.08 0.92
N ASN A 262 -1.59 10.16 1.21
CA ASN A 262 -1.45 8.96 0.40
C ASN A 262 -2.46 7.89 0.82
N ILE A 263 -2.64 6.88 -0.02
CA ILE A 263 -3.46 5.71 0.27
C ILE A 263 -2.58 4.49 0.11
N ILE A 264 -2.49 3.66 1.15
CA ILE A 264 -1.75 2.39 1.13
C ILE A 264 -2.73 1.28 1.50
N ARG A 265 -3.25 0.56 0.50
CA ARG A 265 -4.37 -0.37 0.72
C ARG A 265 -4.24 -1.73 0.07
N ASN A 266 -4.89 -2.74 0.64
CA ASN A 266 -5.02 -4.06 0.03
C ASN A 266 -3.67 -4.67 -0.42
N ASN A 267 -2.58 -4.42 0.31
CA ASN A 267 -1.27 -5.02 0.02
C ASN A 267 -1.02 -6.23 0.92
N LEU A 268 -0.21 -7.17 0.44
CA LEU A 268 0.29 -8.30 1.23
C LEU A 268 1.75 -8.07 1.59
N PHE A 269 2.05 -8.01 2.88
CA PHE A 269 3.41 -8.09 3.42
C PHE A 269 3.61 -9.51 3.95
N PHE A 270 4.37 -10.31 3.22
CA PHE A 270 4.66 -11.69 3.58
C PHE A 270 6.11 -11.81 4.04
N GLU A 271 6.30 -12.18 5.31
CA GLU A 271 7.60 -12.46 5.92
C GLU A 271 8.67 -11.37 5.68
N SER A 272 8.23 -10.13 5.54
CA SER A 272 9.08 -8.98 5.25
C SER A 272 9.57 -8.34 6.54
N LYS A 273 10.89 -8.38 6.77
CA LYS A 273 11.55 -7.76 7.91
C LYS A 273 11.54 -6.25 7.74
N GLY A 274 10.88 -5.56 8.66
CA GLY A 274 10.59 -4.13 8.56
C GLY A 274 9.10 -3.83 8.69
N THR A 275 8.72 -2.58 8.44
CA THR A 275 7.38 -2.04 8.69
C THR A 275 6.79 -1.37 7.46
N LEU A 276 5.46 -1.32 7.40
CA LEU A 276 4.78 -0.24 6.69
C LEU A 276 4.91 1.01 7.58
N CYS A 277 5.79 1.93 7.21
CA CYS A 277 6.09 3.10 8.01
C CYS A 277 5.45 4.38 7.45
N LEU A 278 4.56 4.98 8.22
CA LEU A 278 4.16 6.38 8.09
C LEU A 278 5.25 7.22 8.75
N ARG A 279 6.32 7.51 8.00
CA ARG A 279 7.56 8.11 8.54
C ARG A 279 7.48 9.62 8.65
N HIS A 280 6.90 10.27 7.65
CA HIS A 280 6.56 11.70 7.64
C HIS A 280 5.25 11.93 6.86
N GLY A 281 4.76 13.16 6.93
CA GLY A 281 3.49 13.57 6.34
C GLY A 281 2.29 13.16 7.19
N ASN A 282 1.11 13.62 6.79
CA ASN A 282 -0.11 13.56 7.59
C ASN A 282 -1.28 13.04 6.74
N ASN A 283 -2.36 12.61 7.39
CA ASN A 283 -3.64 12.26 6.75
C ASN A 283 -3.55 11.13 5.71
N THR A 284 -2.53 10.28 5.78
CA THR A 284 -2.45 9.03 4.98
C THR A 284 -3.47 8.00 5.48
N GLU A 285 -4.10 7.30 4.55
CA GLU A 285 -4.96 6.15 4.83
C GLU A 285 -4.22 4.83 4.63
N VAL A 286 -4.34 3.90 5.58
CA VAL A 286 -3.74 2.57 5.56
C VAL A 286 -4.81 1.53 5.87
N TYR A 287 -5.26 0.78 4.86
CA TYR A 287 -6.36 -0.16 5.08
C TYR A 287 -6.41 -1.41 4.21
N GLY A 288 -7.08 -2.46 4.67
CA GLY A 288 -7.21 -3.71 3.91
C GLY A 288 -5.88 -4.47 3.74
N ASN A 289 -4.79 -4.03 4.37
CA ASN A 289 -3.50 -4.68 4.19
C ASN A 289 -3.44 -5.97 5.02
N TYR A 290 -2.81 -7.01 4.47
CA TYR A 290 -2.49 -8.25 5.15
C TYR A 290 -1.00 -8.27 5.48
N LEU A 291 -0.67 -8.33 6.77
CA LEU A 291 0.70 -8.41 7.26
C LEU A 291 0.91 -9.76 7.95
N ILE A 292 1.62 -10.66 7.26
CA ILE A 292 1.82 -12.05 7.65
C ILE A 292 3.26 -12.25 8.07
N GLY A 293 3.50 -12.39 9.37
CA GLY A 293 4.84 -12.52 9.93
C GLY A 293 5.31 -13.94 10.17
N ASN A 294 4.42 -14.93 10.25
CA ASN A 294 4.76 -16.34 10.52
C ASN A 294 5.70 -16.56 11.72
N ASN A 295 5.69 -15.63 12.69
CA ASN A 295 6.57 -15.55 13.85
C ASN A 295 8.07 -15.40 13.51
N ILE A 296 8.41 -14.87 12.33
CA ILE A 296 9.79 -14.62 11.94
C ILE A 296 10.32 -13.35 12.61
N ALA A 297 11.50 -13.46 13.22
CA ALA A 297 12.18 -12.34 13.87
C ALA A 297 12.49 -11.21 12.88
N GLY A 298 12.25 -9.97 13.32
CA GLY A 298 12.46 -8.77 12.50
C GLY A 298 11.29 -8.39 11.59
N VAL A 299 10.31 -9.27 11.38
CA VAL A 299 9.06 -8.91 10.70
C VAL A 299 8.27 -7.96 11.58
N GLY A 300 7.88 -6.82 11.00
CA GLY A 300 7.18 -5.75 11.68
C GLY A 300 5.80 -5.48 11.11
N GLY A 301 5.03 -4.69 11.84
CA GLY A 301 3.68 -4.28 11.45
C GLY A 301 3.62 -2.88 10.84
N ILE A 302 2.67 -2.09 11.34
CA ILE A 302 2.43 -0.71 10.93
C ILE A 302 3.07 0.24 11.94
N ARG A 303 3.94 1.14 11.47
CA ARG A 303 4.60 2.15 12.30
C ARG A 303 4.07 3.54 11.98
N ILE A 304 3.58 4.25 13.00
CA ILE A 304 2.86 5.52 12.84
C ILE A 304 3.67 6.67 13.46
N VAL A 305 3.88 7.71 12.67
CA VAL A 305 4.43 9.02 13.05
C VAL A 305 3.60 10.08 12.31
N GLY A 306 3.36 11.24 12.91
CA GLY A 306 2.57 12.30 12.29
C GLY A 306 1.07 12.24 12.60
N GLU A 307 0.29 13.03 11.89
CA GLU A 307 -1.06 13.40 12.35
C GLU A 307 -2.17 12.97 11.39
N GLY A 308 -3.37 12.76 11.94
CA GLY A 308 -4.61 12.63 11.18
C GLY A 308 -4.74 11.35 10.34
N HIS A 309 -3.83 10.39 10.49
CA HIS A 309 -3.86 9.12 9.77
C HIS A 309 -5.11 8.30 10.10
N LEU A 310 -5.58 7.55 9.10
CA LEU A 310 -6.62 6.55 9.24
C LEU A 310 -6.01 5.17 9.01
N VAL A 311 -6.00 4.32 10.03
CA VAL A 311 -5.45 2.97 9.98
C VAL A 311 -6.56 1.98 10.31
N TYR A 312 -7.15 1.37 9.29
CA TYR A 312 -8.38 0.61 9.48
C TYR A 312 -8.45 -0.66 8.63
N ASN A 313 -9.27 -1.63 9.02
CA ASN A 313 -9.51 -2.83 8.21
C ASN A 313 -8.22 -3.62 7.86
N ASN A 314 -7.13 -3.51 8.63
CA ASN A 314 -5.90 -4.26 8.37
C ASN A 314 -5.91 -5.58 9.16
N TYR A 315 -5.34 -6.63 8.56
CA TYR A 315 -5.18 -7.95 9.15
C TYR A 315 -3.70 -8.23 9.43
N LEU A 316 -3.34 -8.46 10.68
CA LEU A 316 -1.96 -8.69 11.11
C LEU A 316 -1.86 -10.03 11.86
N GLN A 317 -0.99 -10.92 11.41
CA GLN A 317 -0.85 -12.27 11.95
C GLN A 317 0.60 -12.65 12.19
N GLY A 318 0.92 -13.10 13.40
CA GLY A 318 2.24 -13.70 13.70
C GLY A 318 3.39 -12.71 13.60
N ILE A 319 3.17 -11.43 13.89
CA ILE A 319 4.26 -10.43 13.95
C ILE A 319 5.05 -10.66 15.23
N ALA A 320 6.32 -11.08 15.12
CA ALA A 320 7.15 -11.46 16.27
C ALA A 320 7.84 -10.28 16.97
N SER A 321 7.78 -9.08 16.39
CA SER A 321 8.44 -7.89 16.92
C SER A 321 7.60 -7.15 17.97
N THR A 322 8.29 -6.33 18.75
CA THR A 322 7.76 -5.51 19.84
C THR A 322 8.26 -4.06 19.69
N GLY A 323 7.77 -3.13 20.50
CA GLY A 323 8.26 -1.74 20.46
C GLY A 323 7.90 -1.01 19.16
N GLN A 324 8.87 -0.31 18.57
CA GLN A 324 8.68 0.53 17.37
C GLN A 324 8.26 -0.26 16.12
N THR A 325 8.39 -1.58 16.10
CA THR A 325 8.06 -2.42 14.94
C THR A 325 6.97 -3.45 15.25
N CYS A 326 6.33 -3.40 16.41
CA CYS A 326 5.22 -4.29 16.77
C CYS A 326 4.05 -4.21 15.76
N ALA A 327 2.98 -4.99 15.97
CA ALA A 327 1.89 -5.06 15.01
C ALA A 327 1.34 -3.66 14.65
N ILE A 328 1.06 -2.81 15.64
CA ILE A 328 0.74 -1.40 15.43
C ILE A 328 1.49 -0.52 16.45
N ALA A 329 2.51 0.19 16.00
CA ALA A 329 3.32 1.08 16.83
C ALA A 329 2.93 2.55 16.60
N MET A 330 2.60 3.27 17.68
CA MET A 330 2.34 4.71 17.70
C MET A 330 3.47 5.40 18.44
N LEU A 331 4.37 6.07 17.70
CA LEU A 331 5.61 6.61 18.27
C LEU A 331 5.42 7.92 19.04
N ASP A 332 6.33 8.19 19.97
CA ASP A 332 6.53 9.52 20.52
C ASP A 332 7.11 10.48 19.46
N GLY A 333 6.77 11.77 19.60
CA GLY A 333 7.32 12.86 18.80
C GLY A 333 8.47 13.58 19.49
N VAL A 334 9.22 14.35 18.70
CA VAL A 334 10.23 15.30 19.17
C VAL A 334 9.57 16.68 19.37
N PRO A 335 9.81 17.38 20.50
CA PRO A 335 9.34 18.74 20.67
C PRO A 335 9.86 19.65 19.56
N ASN A 336 8.99 20.43 18.92
CA ASN A 336 9.36 21.31 17.79
C ASN A 336 10.18 20.58 16.71
N SER A 337 9.74 19.38 16.37
CA SER A 337 10.44 18.46 15.47
C SER A 337 10.92 19.14 14.17
N PRO A 338 12.19 18.97 13.76
CA PRO A 338 12.61 19.36 12.42
C PRO A 338 11.92 18.47 11.37
N ALA A 339 11.93 18.88 10.09
CA ALA A 339 11.26 18.14 9.02
C ALA A 339 11.72 16.67 8.89
N SER A 340 12.99 16.39 9.17
CA SER A 340 13.57 15.03 9.20
C SER A 340 13.36 14.29 10.53
N GLY A 341 12.82 14.96 11.54
CA GLY A 341 12.55 14.42 12.87
C GLY A 341 11.30 13.53 12.92
N TYR A 342 10.80 13.33 14.14
CA TYR A 342 9.57 12.57 14.41
C TYR A 342 8.50 13.53 14.90
N PHE A 343 7.42 13.70 14.15
CA PHE A 343 6.27 14.51 14.59
C PHE A 343 5.39 13.71 15.54
N GLN A 344 4.74 14.40 16.48
CA GLN A 344 3.81 13.79 17.42
C GLN A 344 2.75 12.98 16.67
N VAL A 345 2.49 11.76 17.13
CA VAL A 345 1.30 11.03 16.69
C VAL A 345 0.06 11.70 17.27
N LYS A 346 -0.76 12.32 16.43
CA LYS A 346 -1.91 13.11 16.88
C LYS A 346 -3.14 12.95 16.00
N ASN A 347 -4.32 12.90 16.59
CA ASN A 347 -5.59 12.79 15.86
C ASN A 347 -5.68 11.56 14.93
N VAL A 348 -4.93 10.50 15.22
CA VAL A 348 -4.91 9.26 14.43
C VAL A 348 -6.07 8.36 14.85
N LYS A 349 -6.71 7.69 13.89
CA LYS A 349 -7.77 6.73 14.14
C LYS A 349 -7.33 5.34 13.71
N VAL A 350 -7.22 4.42 14.67
CA VAL A 350 -6.92 3.00 14.45
C VAL A 350 -8.18 2.19 14.69
N VAL A 351 -8.89 1.84 13.62
CA VAL A 351 -10.28 1.36 13.71
C VAL A 351 -10.49 0.04 12.98
N GLY A 352 -11.07 -0.97 13.62
CA GLY A 352 -11.48 -2.18 12.90
C GLY A 352 -10.31 -2.98 12.32
N ASN A 353 -9.19 -3.08 13.02
CA ASN A 353 -8.08 -3.95 12.62
C ASN A 353 -8.17 -5.29 13.38
N THR A 354 -7.64 -6.35 12.78
CA THR A 354 -7.55 -7.68 13.40
C THR A 354 -6.08 -8.03 13.63
N VAL A 355 -5.68 -8.29 14.88
CA VAL A 355 -4.30 -8.59 15.28
C VAL A 355 -4.22 -9.92 16.01
N LEU A 356 -3.60 -10.92 15.40
CA LEU A 356 -3.62 -12.30 15.87
C LEU A 356 -2.23 -12.87 16.09
N ASN A 357 -2.01 -13.44 17.28
CA ASN A 357 -0.77 -14.10 17.67
C ASN A 357 0.50 -13.27 17.39
N CYS A 358 0.41 -11.95 17.49
CA CYS A 358 1.56 -11.08 17.47
C CYS A 358 2.21 -11.06 18.87
N ALA A 359 3.52 -10.82 18.93
CA ALA A 359 4.24 -10.69 20.21
C ALA A 359 3.75 -9.48 21.03
N GLN A 360 3.26 -8.45 20.34
CA GLN A 360 2.65 -7.26 20.92
C GLN A 360 1.67 -6.64 19.90
N ALA A 361 0.42 -6.39 20.29
CA ALA A 361 -0.55 -5.82 19.36
C ALA A 361 -0.35 -4.30 19.20
N PHE A 362 -0.20 -3.57 20.31
CA PHE A 362 0.03 -2.13 20.28
C PHE A 362 1.23 -1.72 21.14
N ASP A 363 1.98 -0.72 20.67
CA ASP A 363 2.87 0.11 21.49
C ASP A 363 2.47 1.58 21.35
N VAL A 364 1.98 2.18 22.43
CA VAL A 364 1.64 3.60 22.49
C VAL A 364 2.75 4.37 23.20
N GLY A 365 3.34 5.32 22.48
CA GLY A 365 4.53 6.06 22.90
C GLY A 365 5.83 5.33 22.58
N ALA A 366 5.82 4.49 21.54
CA ALA A 366 6.98 3.71 21.16
C ALA A 366 8.18 4.63 20.86
N GLY A 367 9.39 4.17 21.21
CA GLY A 367 10.62 4.92 20.92
C GLY A 367 10.89 6.13 21.83
N LYS A 368 10.08 6.35 22.88
CA LYS A 368 10.33 7.32 23.95
C LYS A 368 11.80 7.38 24.37
N GLY A 369 12.33 8.59 24.52
CA GLY A 369 13.71 8.87 24.94
C GLY A 369 14.75 8.72 23.83
N GLY A 370 14.47 7.98 22.75
CA GLY A 370 15.37 7.91 21.60
C GLY A 370 15.18 9.11 20.66
N ASN A 371 16.27 9.65 20.09
CA ASN A 371 16.23 10.81 19.19
C ASN A 371 15.43 12.00 19.77
N ASP A 372 15.54 12.26 21.08
CA ASP A 372 14.82 13.31 21.81
C ASP A 372 13.29 13.22 21.76
N ARG A 373 12.73 12.05 21.42
CA ARG A 373 11.30 11.79 21.43
C ARG A 373 10.77 11.81 22.87
N THR A 374 10.01 12.86 23.20
CA THR A 374 9.50 13.15 24.55
C THR A 374 8.06 13.69 24.52
N VAL A 375 7.43 13.76 23.35
CA VAL A 375 6.04 14.21 23.18
C VAL A 375 5.16 12.97 22.95
N PRO A 376 4.33 12.56 23.92
CA PRO A 376 3.51 11.36 23.78
C PRO A 376 2.40 11.51 22.73
N PRO A 377 1.87 10.41 22.18
CA PRO A 377 0.70 10.45 21.31
C PRO A 377 -0.50 11.16 21.94
N GLY A 378 -1.26 11.90 21.14
CA GLY A 378 -2.38 12.73 21.61
C GLY A 378 -3.66 12.61 20.78
N ASN A 379 -4.83 12.68 21.41
CA ASN A 379 -6.15 12.78 20.78
C ASN A 379 -6.44 11.69 19.73
N CYS A 380 -5.95 10.48 19.93
CA CYS A 380 -6.16 9.38 18.98
C CYS A 380 -7.36 8.51 19.38
N SER A 381 -7.82 7.66 18.47
CA SER A 381 -8.83 6.64 18.74
C SER A 381 -8.30 5.25 18.43
N ILE A 382 -8.44 4.32 19.37
CA ILE A 382 -8.25 2.88 19.15
C ILE A 382 -9.62 2.25 19.34
N ALA A 383 -10.30 1.89 18.25
CA ALA A 383 -11.69 1.48 18.29
C ALA A 383 -11.99 0.24 17.45
N ASN A 384 -12.93 -0.59 17.91
CA ASN A 384 -13.45 -1.74 17.17
C ASN A 384 -12.35 -2.72 16.68
N ASN A 385 -11.17 -2.74 17.29
CA ASN A 385 -10.11 -3.68 16.91
C ASN A 385 -10.36 -5.04 17.58
N VAL A 386 -10.04 -6.14 16.90
CA VAL A 386 -10.08 -7.50 17.44
C VAL A 386 -8.65 -7.98 17.66
N MET A 387 -8.31 -8.32 18.89
CA MET A 387 -6.97 -8.81 19.24
C MET A 387 -7.07 -10.15 19.95
N GLN A 388 -6.32 -11.13 19.47
CA GLN A 388 -6.19 -12.44 20.12
C GLN A 388 -4.71 -12.83 20.13
N LEU A 389 -4.08 -12.74 21.29
CA LEU A 389 -2.64 -13.02 21.45
C LEU A 389 -2.39 -14.23 22.35
N LYS A 390 -1.17 -14.79 22.29
CA LYS A 390 -0.72 -15.88 23.18
C LYS A 390 -0.51 -15.36 24.61
N SER A 391 -0.60 -16.26 25.59
CA SER A 391 -0.29 -15.93 26.99
C SER A 391 1.11 -15.35 27.15
N GLY A 392 1.30 -14.44 28.10
CA GLY A 392 2.60 -13.80 28.35
C GLY A 392 2.96 -12.70 27.35
N THR A 393 2.03 -12.30 26.47
CA THR A 393 2.19 -11.16 25.54
C THR A 393 1.44 -9.92 26.04
N SER A 394 1.86 -8.74 25.56
CA SER A 394 1.18 -7.48 25.86
C SER A 394 0.21 -7.12 24.74
N LEU A 395 -1.08 -6.99 25.07
CA LEU A 395 -2.09 -6.48 24.13
C LEU A 395 -1.79 -5.01 23.80
N ILE A 396 -1.69 -4.18 24.83
CA ILE A 396 -1.32 -2.77 24.69
C ILE A 396 -0.23 -2.48 25.70
N LYS A 397 0.92 -2.04 25.21
CA LYS A 397 1.96 -1.44 26.02
C LYS A 397 1.87 0.08 25.92
N PHE A 398 1.86 0.74 27.07
CA PHE A 398 2.02 2.18 27.18
C PHE A 398 3.48 2.48 27.52
N THR A 399 4.30 2.72 26.50
CA THR A 399 5.70 3.14 26.68
C THR A 399 5.77 4.61 27.11
N ASP A 400 4.80 5.43 26.69
CA ASP A 400 4.49 6.72 27.30
C ASP A 400 3.00 6.84 27.61
N THR A 401 2.63 7.82 28.45
CA THR A 401 1.24 8.12 28.79
C THR A 401 0.61 8.96 27.69
N PRO A 402 -0.34 8.41 26.91
CA PRO A 402 -1.03 9.19 25.89
C PRO A 402 -1.99 10.20 26.53
N THR A 403 -2.36 11.23 25.77
CA THR A 403 -3.34 12.24 26.20
C THR A 403 -4.58 12.22 25.30
N GLY A 404 -5.78 12.36 25.87
CA GLY A 404 -7.02 12.51 25.10
C GLY A 404 -7.40 11.32 24.21
N PHE A 405 -6.93 10.11 24.51
CA PHE A 405 -7.28 8.92 23.73
C PHE A 405 -8.73 8.49 23.98
N ASN A 406 -9.39 8.06 22.90
CA ASN A 406 -10.68 7.36 22.97
C ASN A 406 -10.49 5.86 22.70
N TYR A 407 -11.13 5.02 23.49
CA TYR A 407 -11.17 3.58 23.32
C TYR A 407 -12.61 3.10 23.32
N GLU A 408 -13.04 2.40 22.28
CA GLU A 408 -14.42 1.90 22.20
C GLU A 408 -14.55 0.65 21.33
N GLY A 409 -15.43 -0.26 21.73
CA GLY A 409 -15.81 -1.43 20.90
C GLY A 409 -14.69 -2.44 20.61
N ASN A 410 -13.52 -2.30 21.22
CA ASN A 410 -12.43 -3.23 20.99
C ASN A 410 -12.72 -4.57 21.67
N ILE A 411 -12.29 -5.67 21.05
CA ILE A 411 -12.39 -7.02 21.61
C ILE A 411 -10.97 -7.54 21.80
N ALA A 412 -10.68 -8.05 23.00
CA ALA A 412 -9.38 -8.55 23.38
C ALA A 412 -9.47 -9.95 23.99
N TYR A 413 -8.53 -10.81 23.64
CA TYR A 413 -8.42 -12.16 24.21
C TYR A 413 -6.96 -12.58 24.38
N GLY A 414 -6.68 -13.22 25.50
CA GLY A 414 -5.34 -13.64 25.95
C GLY A 414 -5.26 -13.66 27.48
N MET A 415 -4.45 -14.56 28.06
CA MET A 415 -4.53 -14.93 29.49
C MET A 415 -4.23 -13.80 30.49
N ASP A 416 -3.52 -12.75 30.09
CA ASP A 416 -3.14 -11.61 30.96
C ASP A 416 -3.96 -10.33 30.68
N ALA A 417 -5.04 -10.42 29.89
CA ALA A 417 -5.81 -9.27 29.40
C ALA A 417 -6.52 -8.45 30.49
N VAL A 418 -6.48 -8.88 31.76
CA VAL A 418 -7.44 -8.42 32.78
C VAL A 418 -7.00 -7.16 33.53
N ASN A 419 -5.69 -6.84 33.59
CA ASN A 419 -5.21 -5.88 34.59
C ASN A 419 -4.81 -4.48 34.08
N ASN A 420 -4.70 -4.23 32.78
CA ASN A 420 -4.13 -2.96 32.27
C ASN A 420 -4.79 -2.39 30.98
N LEU A 421 -5.98 -2.89 30.59
CA LEU A 421 -6.68 -2.33 29.42
C LEU A 421 -7.57 -1.14 29.84
N PRO A 422 -7.59 -0.04 29.06
CA PRO A 422 -8.53 1.05 29.27
C PRO A 422 -10.00 0.61 29.18
N THR A 423 -10.91 1.43 29.72
CA THR A 423 -12.34 1.29 29.40
C THR A 423 -12.56 1.35 27.89
N GLY A 424 -13.39 0.48 27.33
CA GLY A 424 -13.62 0.38 25.89
C GLY A 424 -13.15 -0.93 25.24
N PHE A 425 -12.50 -1.81 26.02
CA PHE A 425 -12.19 -3.19 25.63
C PHE A 425 -13.16 -4.18 26.28
N LEU A 426 -13.71 -5.08 25.47
CA LEU A 426 -14.41 -6.28 25.91
C LEU A 426 -13.42 -7.45 25.92
N ILE A 427 -13.18 -8.03 27.09
CA ILE A 427 -12.33 -9.20 27.24
C ILE A 427 -13.17 -10.44 27.01
N THR A 428 -13.08 -11.04 25.83
CA THR A 428 -13.83 -12.26 25.47
C THR A 428 -13.16 -12.96 24.30
N ASN A 429 -13.32 -14.29 24.21
CA ASN A 429 -12.82 -15.04 23.07
C ASN A 429 -13.56 -14.59 21.79
N PRO A 430 -12.86 -14.06 20.76
CA PRO A 430 -13.51 -13.60 19.53
C PRO A 430 -14.06 -14.75 18.67
N MET A 431 -13.84 -16.02 19.02
CA MET A 431 -14.34 -17.19 18.30
C MET A 431 -13.98 -17.14 16.80
N LEU A 432 -12.67 -17.09 16.53
CA LEU A 432 -12.15 -17.09 15.17
C LEU A 432 -11.79 -18.51 14.72
N THR A 433 -12.06 -18.84 13.46
CA THR A 433 -11.77 -20.13 12.82
C THR A 433 -10.82 -19.94 11.65
N LEU A 434 -9.87 -20.87 11.52
CA LEU A 434 -8.94 -20.95 10.40
C LEU A 434 -9.72 -21.18 9.09
N ASN A 435 -9.34 -20.48 8.03
CA ASN A 435 -9.86 -20.65 6.68
C ASN A 435 -8.81 -21.28 5.74
N GLU A 436 -9.23 -21.53 4.50
CA GLU A 436 -8.41 -22.19 3.46
C GLU A 436 -7.12 -21.42 3.06
N THR A 437 -7.02 -20.12 3.37
CA THR A 437 -5.85 -19.31 3.05
C THR A 437 -4.84 -19.24 4.19
N GLY A 438 -5.07 -19.94 5.30
CA GLY A 438 -4.21 -19.87 6.49
C GLY A 438 -4.48 -18.65 7.38
N THR A 439 -5.52 -17.88 7.06
CA THR A 439 -5.99 -16.73 7.85
C THR A 439 -7.23 -17.11 8.67
N TYR A 440 -7.69 -16.23 9.55
CA TYR A 440 -8.78 -16.50 10.48
C TYR A 440 -9.98 -15.61 10.18
N SER A 441 -11.17 -16.16 10.36
CA SER A 441 -12.45 -15.48 10.13
C SER A 441 -13.40 -15.75 11.28
N THR A 442 -14.40 -14.89 11.46
CA THR A 442 -15.38 -15.02 12.54
C THR A 442 -16.24 -16.26 12.37
N ALA A 443 -16.39 -17.06 13.44
CA ALA A 443 -17.29 -18.20 13.49
C ALA A 443 -18.73 -17.76 13.81
N VAL A 444 -19.69 -18.66 13.58
CA VAL A 444 -21.09 -18.47 14.00
C VAL A 444 -21.15 -18.27 15.51
N GLY A 445 -21.89 -17.24 15.96
CA GLY A 445 -22.01 -16.89 17.38
C GLY A 445 -20.83 -16.08 17.94
N SER A 446 -19.86 -15.71 17.10
CA SER A 446 -18.74 -14.87 17.51
C SER A 446 -19.23 -13.54 18.12
N PRO A 447 -18.64 -13.09 19.25
CA PRO A 447 -18.96 -11.80 19.86
C PRO A 447 -18.45 -10.61 19.03
N VAL A 448 -17.77 -10.86 17.91
CA VAL A 448 -17.35 -9.85 16.93
C VAL A 448 -18.53 -9.41 16.06
N ILE A 449 -19.50 -10.29 15.83
CA ILE A 449 -20.62 -10.05 14.92
C ILE A 449 -21.55 -8.97 15.51
N GLY A 450 -21.79 -7.91 14.75
CA GLY A 450 -22.63 -6.78 15.18
C GLY A 450 -22.04 -5.95 16.33
N ALA A 451 -20.78 -6.16 16.69
CA ALA A 451 -20.16 -5.52 17.85
C ALA A 451 -19.53 -4.15 17.57
N PHE A 452 -19.53 -3.70 16.31
CA PHE A 452 -18.97 -2.41 15.94
C PHE A 452 -19.72 -1.27 16.64
N LYS A 453 -18.96 -0.37 17.28
CA LYS A 453 -19.48 0.80 17.99
C LYS A 453 -19.06 2.09 17.30
N GLY A 454 -19.87 3.13 17.50
CA GLY A 454 -19.61 4.46 16.94
C GLY A 454 -19.92 4.54 15.44
N SER A 455 -19.62 5.69 14.85
CA SER A 455 -19.76 5.92 13.40
C SER A 455 -18.50 6.57 12.86
N TYR A 456 -17.89 5.90 11.88
CA TYR A 456 -16.62 6.32 11.28
C TYR A 456 -16.85 6.52 9.78
N ALA A 457 -16.93 7.77 9.30
CA ALA A 457 -17.30 8.05 7.90
C ALA A 457 -16.42 7.34 6.85
N PHE A 458 -15.17 7.01 7.19
CA PHE A 458 -14.21 6.29 6.36
C PHE A 458 -14.32 4.76 6.47
N PHE A 459 -15.07 4.23 7.43
CA PHE A 459 -15.20 2.79 7.65
C PHE A 459 -16.57 2.43 8.24
N GLN A 460 -17.44 1.85 7.40
CA GLN A 460 -18.83 1.53 7.74
C GLN A 460 -19.03 0.02 7.65
N VAL A 461 -19.00 -0.65 8.80
CA VAL A 461 -19.21 -2.09 8.94
C VAL A 461 -20.02 -2.37 10.20
N VAL A 462 -20.59 -3.57 10.30
CA VAL A 462 -21.37 -4.00 11.47
C VAL A 462 -20.54 -4.83 12.46
N ASP A 463 -19.52 -5.54 11.96
CA ASP A 463 -18.67 -6.41 12.75
C ASP A 463 -17.43 -5.65 13.22
N ALA A 464 -16.92 -5.97 14.42
CA ALA A 464 -15.62 -5.46 14.86
C ALA A 464 -14.47 -6.16 14.10
N GLY A 465 -13.28 -5.55 14.12
CA GLY A 465 -12.09 -6.06 13.45
C GLY A 465 -12.10 -5.84 11.94
N ALA A 466 -11.11 -6.42 11.28
CA ALA A 466 -11.00 -6.40 9.83
C ALA A 466 -12.10 -7.24 9.18
N ASN A 467 -12.49 -6.82 7.98
CA ASN A 467 -13.47 -7.49 7.15
C ASN A 467 -13.10 -8.95 6.91
N LYS A 468 -14.13 -9.77 6.66
CA LYS A 468 -13.94 -11.12 6.15
C LYS A 468 -13.17 -11.06 4.83
N ILE A 469 -12.29 -12.04 4.64
CA ILE A 469 -11.52 -12.15 3.40
C ILE A 469 -12.47 -12.25 2.20
N ASP A 470 -12.29 -11.35 1.23
CA ASP A 470 -13.04 -11.32 -0.03
C ASP A 470 -12.24 -11.95 -1.17
N ASN A 471 -12.77 -11.92 -2.39
CA ASN A 471 -12.09 -12.51 -3.55
C ASN A 471 -10.79 -11.77 -3.91
N LEU A 472 -10.75 -10.45 -3.77
CA LEU A 472 -9.55 -9.66 -4.03
C LEU A 472 -8.41 -10.13 -3.13
N HIS A 473 -8.66 -10.25 -1.83
CA HIS A 473 -7.63 -10.70 -0.89
C HIS A 473 -7.27 -12.17 -1.09
N LYS A 474 -8.22 -13.03 -1.47
CA LYS A 474 -7.90 -14.43 -1.85
C LYS A 474 -6.95 -14.51 -3.04
N ASP A 475 -7.17 -13.66 -4.04
CA ASP A 475 -6.30 -13.56 -5.21
C ASP A 475 -4.91 -13.03 -4.83
N LEU A 476 -4.86 -11.98 -4.02
CA LEU A 476 -3.62 -11.42 -3.51
C LEU A 476 -2.79 -12.45 -2.70
N LEU A 477 -3.43 -13.20 -1.79
CA LEU A 477 -2.76 -14.24 -1.00
C LEU A 477 -2.23 -15.40 -1.84
N LYS A 478 -2.73 -15.57 -3.06
CA LYS A 478 -2.27 -16.58 -4.03
C LYS A 478 -1.41 -15.99 -5.15
N ALA A 479 -1.13 -14.68 -5.08
CA ALA A 479 -0.47 -13.90 -6.14
C ALA A 479 -1.16 -14.02 -7.53
N ASN A 480 -2.48 -14.19 -7.56
CA ASN A 480 -3.25 -14.17 -8.79
C ASN A 480 -3.35 -12.74 -9.32
N GLY A 481 -3.07 -12.54 -10.61
CA GLY A 481 -3.08 -11.20 -11.22
C GLY A 481 -1.93 -10.29 -10.76
N ILE A 482 -0.92 -10.85 -10.07
CA ILE A 482 0.23 -10.10 -9.57
C ILE A 482 1.45 -10.36 -10.46
N GLY A 483 2.20 -9.30 -10.76
CA GLY A 483 3.42 -9.38 -11.57
C GLY A 483 3.15 -9.59 -13.07
N PRO A 484 4.22 -9.76 -13.87
CA PRO A 484 4.11 -9.85 -15.32
C PRO A 484 3.38 -11.12 -15.74
N VAL A 485 2.51 -11.01 -16.74
CA VAL A 485 1.67 -12.12 -17.24
C VAL A 485 2.43 -13.36 -17.72
N TRP A 486 3.74 -13.25 -18.01
CA TRP A 486 4.58 -14.38 -18.41
C TRP A 486 5.26 -15.09 -17.24
N LEU A 487 5.14 -14.59 -16.02
CA LEU A 487 5.61 -15.26 -14.81
C LEU A 487 4.44 -15.97 -14.15
N THR A 488 4.64 -17.25 -13.83
CA THR A 488 3.61 -18.10 -13.21
C THR A 488 4.11 -18.64 -11.87
N GLY A 489 3.17 -18.98 -10.98
CA GLY A 489 3.51 -19.64 -9.72
C GLY A 489 4.16 -18.74 -8.67
N LEU A 490 4.00 -17.42 -8.79
CA LEU A 490 4.54 -16.46 -7.82
C LEU A 490 4.02 -16.69 -6.39
N GLY A 491 2.79 -17.18 -6.24
CA GLY A 491 2.20 -17.47 -4.93
C GLY A 491 2.68 -18.77 -4.28
N ALA A 492 3.48 -19.60 -4.96
CA ALA A 492 3.85 -20.93 -4.46
C ALA A 492 4.68 -20.90 -3.17
N SER A 493 5.40 -19.80 -2.91
CA SER A 493 6.20 -19.59 -1.69
C SER A 493 5.45 -18.89 -0.55
N LEU A 494 4.24 -18.36 -0.79
CA LEU A 494 3.49 -17.54 0.16
C LEU A 494 2.68 -18.40 1.15
N ILE A 495 3.38 -19.20 1.95
CA ILE A 495 2.76 -20.16 2.87
C ILE A 495 2.43 -19.47 4.20
N ILE A 496 1.16 -19.19 4.46
CA ILE A 496 0.70 -18.68 5.76
C ILE A 496 0.60 -19.82 6.77
N LYS A 497 1.34 -19.72 7.88
CA LYS A 497 1.33 -20.72 8.95
C LYS A 497 0.14 -20.46 9.90
N PRO A 498 -0.68 -21.48 10.22
CA PRO A 498 -1.69 -21.38 11.28
C PRO A 498 -1.08 -21.01 12.64
N LEU A 499 -1.89 -20.43 13.53
CA LEU A 499 -1.50 -19.86 14.83
C LEU A 499 -1.10 -20.88 15.89
#